data_AF-A0A7L6N5X2-F1
#
_entry.id   AF-A0A7L6N5X2-F1
#
_cell.length_a   1.000
_cell.length_b   1.000
_cell.length_c   1.000
_cell.angle_alpha   90.00
_cell.angle_beta   90.00
_cell.angle_gamma   90.00
#
_symmetry.space_group_name_H-M   'P 1'
#
loop_
_entity.id
_entity.type
_entity.pdbx_description
1 polymer ?
#
loop_
_entity_poly.entity_id
_entity_poly.type
_entity_poly.pdbx_seq_one_letter_code
_entity_poly.pdbx_strand_id
1 'polypeptide(L)'
;MDASKLKGWNYIVYVLVKNNFESNKFSLAEIYEFEPYFKMVYPDNYHIKDKIRQTLQKLRDHDLLKFFGQGEYQLLEEREYEIKEEKCSEEVVYLLTNESIPGWVKIGRSNSVSRRLKELYNTSVPLPFILEDKIVVDNKENSFMLEKSIHSIIDTINPSVRKNTEAKRREFFKLTVDQGKMIFQLVTRITRVNVYSDMSLFN
;
A
#
# COMPACT_ATOMS: atom_id res chain seq x y z
N MET A 1 -17.76 -6.94 9.78
CA MET A 1 -16.50 -6.19 10.05
C MET A 1 -16.58 -4.93 9.21
N ASP A 2 -16.36 -3.75 9.77
CA ASP A 2 -16.42 -2.49 9.01
C ASP A 2 -15.21 -2.38 8.07
N ALA A 3 -15.42 -1.99 6.81
CA ALA A 3 -14.39 -1.85 5.79
C ALA A 3 -13.24 -0.92 6.24
N SER A 4 -13.55 0.11 7.04
CA SER A 4 -12.58 1.05 7.59
C SER A 4 -11.52 0.38 8.49
N LYS A 5 -11.88 -0.74 9.13
CA LYS A 5 -11.04 -1.48 10.11
C LYS A 5 -10.21 -2.60 9.50
N LEU A 6 -10.34 -2.85 8.20
CA LEU A 6 -9.56 -3.89 7.51
C LEU A 6 -8.05 -3.59 7.61
N LYS A 7 -7.24 -4.66 7.74
CA LYS A 7 -5.77 -4.61 7.78
C LYS A 7 -5.17 -5.84 7.10
N GLY A 8 -3.91 -5.75 6.72
CA GLY A 8 -3.17 -6.86 6.09
C GLY A 8 -3.86 -7.37 4.84
N TRP A 9 -3.84 -8.69 4.60
CA TRP A 9 -4.44 -9.32 3.42
C TRP A 9 -5.90 -8.91 3.17
N ASN A 10 -6.73 -8.79 4.22
CA ASN A 10 -8.12 -8.40 4.05
C ASN A 10 -8.26 -6.99 3.45
N TYR A 11 -7.44 -6.03 3.90
CA TYR A 11 -7.43 -4.68 3.34
C TYR A 11 -6.88 -4.65 1.92
N ILE A 12 -5.77 -5.36 1.69
CA ILE A 12 -5.08 -5.38 0.39
C ILE A 12 -5.99 -5.96 -0.70
N VAL A 13 -6.63 -7.09 -0.43
CA VAL A 13 -7.56 -7.74 -1.37
C VAL A 13 -8.81 -6.88 -1.58
N TYR A 14 -9.34 -6.27 -0.52
CA TYR A 14 -10.47 -5.34 -0.63
C TYR A 14 -10.16 -4.16 -1.55
N VAL A 15 -9.02 -3.48 -1.34
CA VAL A 15 -8.59 -2.33 -2.15
C VAL A 15 -8.33 -2.74 -3.60
N LEU A 16 -7.65 -3.88 -3.81
CA LEU A 16 -7.42 -4.44 -5.14
C LEU A 16 -8.75 -4.61 -5.87
N VAL A 17 -9.72 -5.29 -5.26
CA VAL A 17 -11.02 -5.55 -5.88
C VAL A 17 -11.73 -4.24 -6.21
N LYS A 18 -11.85 -3.35 -5.22
CA LYS A 18 -12.55 -2.07 -5.32
C LYS A 18 -12.01 -1.20 -6.47
N ASN A 19 -10.70 -1.20 -6.68
CA ASN A 19 -10.07 -0.28 -7.62
C ASN A 19 -9.83 -0.90 -9.01
N ASN A 20 -9.92 -2.23 -9.15
CA ASN A 20 -9.57 -2.91 -10.40
C ASN A 20 -10.73 -3.48 -11.21
N PHE A 21 -11.91 -3.62 -10.59
CA PHE A 21 -13.06 -4.24 -11.24
C PHE A 21 -14.28 -3.33 -11.26
N GLU A 22 -14.91 -3.21 -12.43
CA GLU A 22 -16.09 -2.38 -12.62
C GLU A 22 -17.30 -2.94 -11.85
N SER A 23 -18.15 -2.03 -11.34
CA SER A 23 -19.33 -2.40 -10.54
C SER A 23 -19.02 -3.30 -9.33
N ASN A 24 -17.76 -3.34 -8.90
CA ASN A 24 -17.21 -4.25 -7.92
C ASN A 24 -17.45 -5.74 -8.20
N LYS A 25 -17.69 -6.15 -9.45
CA LYS A 25 -17.92 -7.54 -9.85
C LYS A 25 -16.68 -8.15 -10.47
N PHE A 26 -16.35 -9.37 -10.09
CA PHE A 26 -15.14 -10.05 -10.58
C PHE A 26 -15.21 -11.56 -10.40
N SER A 27 -14.46 -12.25 -11.24
CA SER A 27 -14.25 -13.69 -11.18
C SER A 27 -12.99 -14.05 -10.40
N LEU A 28 -12.94 -15.29 -9.92
CA LEU A 28 -11.75 -15.84 -9.27
C LEU A 28 -10.54 -15.88 -10.21
N ALA A 29 -10.77 -16.04 -11.51
CA ALA A 29 -9.71 -16.07 -12.51
C ALA A 29 -9.06 -14.69 -12.67
N GLU A 30 -9.86 -13.63 -12.78
CA GLU A 30 -9.38 -12.25 -12.93
C GLU A 30 -8.55 -11.78 -11.73
N ILE A 31 -9.00 -12.07 -10.50
CA ILE A 31 -8.22 -11.70 -9.31
C ILE A 31 -6.89 -12.47 -9.23
N TYR A 32 -6.81 -13.67 -9.81
CA TYR A 32 -5.57 -14.45 -9.88
C TYR A 32 -4.54 -13.89 -10.86
N GLU A 33 -4.93 -13.02 -11.79
CA GLU A 33 -4.00 -12.30 -12.66
C GLU A 33 -3.06 -11.37 -11.87
N PHE A 34 -3.41 -11.05 -10.61
CA PHE A 34 -2.56 -10.25 -9.74
C PHE A 34 -1.48 -11.05 -8.99
N GLU A 35 -1.50 -12.39 -9.07
CA GLU A 35 -0.51 -13.25 -8.41
C GLU A 35 0.95 -12.88 -8.73
N PRO A 36 1.35 -12.58 -9.99
CA PRO A 36 2.72 -12.21 -10.31
C PRO A 36 3.20 -10.97 -9.54
N TYR A 37 2.34 -9.97 -9.34
CA TYR A 37 2.70 -8.77 -8.57
C TYR A 37 2.88 -9.07 -7.09
N PHE A 38 2.02 -9.92 -6.51
CA PHE A 38 2.20 -10.39 -5.15
C PHE A 38 3.50 -11.21 -5.01
N LYS A 39 3.84 -12.02 -6.02
CA LYS A 39 5.08 -12.81 -6.04
C LYS A 39 6.35 -11.96 -6.03
N MET A 40 6.33 -10.74 -6.55
CA MET A 40 7.47 -9.82 -6.41
C MET A 40 7.79 -9.50 -4.95
N VAL A 41 6.75 -9.40 -4.11
CA VAL A 41 6.87 -9.08 -2.68
C VAL A 41 6.95 -10.33 -1.80
N TYR A 42 6.34 -11.43 -2.23
CA TYR A 42 6.33 -12.73 -1.54
C TYR A 42 6.91 -13.85 -2.43
N PRO A 43 8.19 -13.79 -2.83
CA PRO A 43 8.78 -14.71 -3.82
C PRO A 43 8.62 -16.18 -3.41
N ASP A 44 8.87 -16.50 -2.14
CA ASP A 44 8.85 -17.86 -1.61
C ASP A 44 7.45 -18.36 -1.20
N ASN A 45 6.41 -17.54 -1.33
CA ASN A 45 5.05 -17.95 -0.98
C ASN A 45 4.38 -18.63 -2.17
N TYR A 46 4.36 -19.96 -2.21
CA TYR A 46 3.73 -20.73 -3.29
C TYR A 46 2.19 -20.81 -3.19
N HIS A 47 1.59 -20.22 -2.16
CA HIS A 47 0.16 -20.33 -1.84
C HIS A 47 -0.58 -18.99 -1.92
N ILE A 48 -0.15 -18.08 -2.80
CA ILE A 48 -0.77 -16.75 -2.95
C ILE A 48 -2.24 -16.86 -3.37
N LYS A 49 -2.55 -17.70 -4.36
CA LYS A 49 -3.93 -17.96 -4.80
C LYS A 49 -4.82 -18.50 -3.69
N ASP A 50 -4.29 -19.41 -2.86
CA ASP A 50 -5.01 -19.94 -1.70
C ASP A 50 -5.24 -18.85 -0.65
N LYS A 51 -4.24 -17.98 -0.43
CA LYS A 51 -4.35 -16.85 0.50
C LYS A 51 -5.40 -15.83 0.05
N ILE A 52 -5.45 -15.52 -1.25
CA ILE A 52 -6.49 -14.68 -1.85
C ILE A 52 -7.86 -15.34 -1.62
N ARG A 53 -8.02 -16.62 -1.94
CA ARG A 53 -9.29 -17.35 -1.76
C ARG A 53 -9.76 -17.36 -0.31
N GLN A 54 -8.86 -17.65 0.64
CA GLN A 54 -9.15 -17.59 2.07
C GLN A 54 -9.59 -16.17 2.49
N THR A 55 -8.98 -15.14 1.92
CA THR A 55 -9.31 -13.75 2.21
C THR A 55 -10.71 -13.39 1.67
N LEU A 56 -11.05 -13.80 0.45
CA LEU A 56 -12.39 -13.63 -0.12
C LEU A 56 -13.47 -14.29 0.73
N GLN A 57 -13.21 -15.50 1.23
CA GLN A 57 -14.12 -16.19 2.16
C GLN A 57 -14.35 -15.37 3.43
N LYS A 58 -13.29 -14.83 4.04
CA LYS A 58 -13.42 -13.97 5.22
C LYS A 58 -14.18 -12.68 4.95
N LEU A 59 -13.96 -12.04 3.80
CA LEU A 59 -14.72 -10.84 3.41
C LEU A 59 -16.20 -11.16 3.23
N ARG A 60 -16.52 -12.32 2.65
CA ARG A 60 -17.89 -12.83 2.51
C ARG A 60 -18.54 -13.08 3.87
N ASP A 61 -17.84 -13.78 4.75
CA ASP A 61 -18.35 -14.12 6.09
C ASP A 61 -18.53 -12.89 7.00
N HIS A 62 -18.07 -11.72 6.54
CA HIS A 62 -18.24 -10.43 7.20
C HIS A 62 -19.19 -9.47 6.46
N ASP A 63 -19.97 -9.98 5.50
CA ASP A 63 -20.96 -9.25 4.71
C ASP A 63 -20.39 -8.09 3.87
N LEU A 64 -19.09 -8.14 3.56
CA LEU A 64 -18.43 -7.17 2.67
C LEU A 64 -18.41 -7.64 1.21
N LEU A 65 -18.74 -8.90 0.97
CA LEU A 65 -18.62 -9.53 -0.33
C LEU A 65 -19.68 -10.62 -0.50
N LYS A 66 -20.23 -10.76 -1.71
CA LYS A 66 -21.22 -11.77 -2.06
C LYS A 66 -20.64 -12.72 -3.10
N PHE A 67 -20.87 -14.01 -2.91
CA PHE A 67 -20.53 -15.06 -3.87
C PHE A 67 -21.78 -15.49 -4.63
N PHE A 68 -21.71 -15.51 -5.97
CA PHE A 68 -22.84 -15.85 -6.85
C PHE A 68 -22.77 -17.28 -7.41
N GLY A 69 -21.70 -18.01 -7.15
CA GLY A 69 -21.44 -19.32 -7.75
C GLY A 69 -20.39 -19.26 -8.86
N GLN A 70 -19.87 -20.43 -9.27
CA GLN A 70 -18.92 -20.58 -10.39
C GLN A 70 -17.63 -19.74 -10.32
N GLY A 71 -17.27 -19.21 -9.14
CA GLY A 71 -16.11 -18.34 -8.98
C GLY A 71 -16.42 -16.85 -9.13
N GLU A 72 -17.69 -16.47 -9.22
CA GLU A 72 -18.13 -15.08 -9.36
C GLU A 72 -18.42 -14.42 -8.02
N TYR A 73 -17.90 -13.20 -7.85
CA TYR A 73 -17.99 -12.42 -6.62
C TYR A 73 -18.41 -10.97 -6.90
N GLN A 74 -19.01 -10.31 -5.91
CA GLN A 74 -19.22 -8.87 -5.92
C GLN A 74 -18.94 -8.27 -4.54
N LEU A 75 -18.20 -7.17 -4.48
CA LEU A 75 -18.08 -6.39 -3.24
C LEU A 75 -19.42 -5.71 -2.92
N LEU A 76 -19.80 -5.73 -1.65
CA LEU A 76 -20.98 -5.01 -1.17
C LEU A 76 -20.50 -3.64 -0.69
N GLU A 77 -20.95 -2.57 -1.34
CA GLU A 77 -20.59 -1.21 -0.93
C GLU A 77 -21.29 -0.83 0.38
N GLU A 78 -20.53 -0.26 1.32
CA GLU A 78 -21.11 0.58 2.34
C GLU A 78 -21.50 1.92 1.68
N ARG A 79 -22.73 2.38 1.95
CA ARG A 79 -23.36 3.56 1.34
C ARG A 79 -22.39 4.74 1.16
N GLU A 80 -22.46 5.35 -0.01
CA GLU A 80 -21.60 6.43 -0.49
C GLU A 80 -21.40 7.56 0.53
N TYR A 81 -20.15 7.98 0.70
CA TYR A 81 -19.83 9.30 1.24
C TYR A 81 -19.88 10.32 0.11
N GLU A 82 -20.52 11.46 0.35
CA GLU A 82 -20.54 12.60 -0.56
C GLU A 82 -19.11 12.97 -0.99
N ILE A 83 -18.87 12.98 -2.31
CA ILE A 83 -17.65 13.51 -2.89
C ILE A 83 -17.64 15.02 -2.60
N LYS A 84 -16.79 15.45 -1.68
CA LYS A 84 -16.39 16.85 -1.60
C LYS A 84 -15.32 17.08 -2.66
N GLU A 85 -15.48 18.09 -3.51
CA GLU A 85 -14.42 18.56 -4.39
C GLU A 85 -13.19 18.89 -3.52
N GLU A 86 -12.22 17.98 -3.49
CA GLU A 86 -10.94 18.21 -2.82
C GLU A 86 -10.03 19.00 -3.75
N LYS A 87 -9.45 20.06 -3.20
CA LYS A 87 -8.43 20.87 -3.87
C LYS A 87 -7.24 19.97 -4.23
N CYS A 88 -6.87 19.96 -5.53
CA CYS A 88 -5.68 19.29 -6.01
C CYS A 88 -4.45 19.82 -5.26
N SER A 89 -3.84 18.98 -4.44
CA SER A 89 -2.64 19.29 -3.69
C SER A 89 -1.68 18.14 -3.91
N GLU A 90 -0.53 18.44 -4.52
CA GLU A 90 0.52 17.44 -4.75
C GLU A 90 0.97 16.85 -3.41
N GLU A 91 0.67 15.57 -3.22
CA GLU A 91 1.05 14.81 -2.05
C GLU A 91 2.07 13.75 -2.49
N VAL A 92 3.01 13.43 -1.61
CA VAL A 92 4.07 12.48 -1.89
C VAL A 92 4.15 11.41 -0.81
N VAL A 93 4.28 10.17 -1.24
CA VAL A 93 4.66 9.03 -0.40
C VAL A 93 6.12 8.69 -0.73
N TYR A 94 6.99 8.61 0.26
CA TYR A 94 8.44 8.48 0.06
C TYR A 94 9.02 7.26 0.76
N LEU A 95 10.16 6.78 0.24
CA LEU A 95 11.02 5.77 0.82
C LEU A 95 12.38 6.40 1.12
N LEU A 96 12.81 6.37 2.38
CA LEU A 96 14.08 6.94 2.83
C LEU A 96 14.97 5.88 3.49
N THR A 97 16.28 6.04 3.35
CA THR A 97 17.31 5.30 4.10
C THR A 97 18.13 6.26 4.95
N ASN A 98 18.83 5.73 5.96
CA ASN A 98 19.84 6.47 6.71
C ASN A 98 21.02 5.54 6.99
N GLU A 99 22.22 5.96 6.63
CA GLU A 99 23.46 5.19 6.84
C GLU A 99 23.72 4.87 8.33
N SER A 100 23.21 5.69 9.25
CA SER A 100 23.30 5.45 10.69
C SER A 100 22.47 4.24 11.16
N ILE A 101 21.54 3.74 10.33
CA ILE A 101 20.64 2.63 10.65
C ILE A 101 20.52 1.68 9.44
N PRO A 102 21.59 0.94 9.12
CA PRO A 102 21.62 0.07 7.94
C PRO A 102 20.59 -1.07 8.04
N GLY A 103 19.98 -1.41 6.90
CA GLY A 103 18.94 -2.45 6.83
C GLY A 103 17.55 -2.00 7.29
N TRP A 104 17.37 -0.70 7.55
CA TRP A 104 16.09 -0.09 7.86
C TRP A 104 15.75 1.00 6.86
N VAL A 105 14.47 1.09 6.53
CA VAL A 105 13.92 2.18 5.71
C VAL A 105 12.84 2.92 6.49
N LYS A 106 12.66 4.20 6.19
CA LYS A 106 11.52 4.99 6.63
C LYS A 106 10.58 5.20 5.45
N ILE A 107 9.31 4.87 5.65
CA ILE A 107 8.24 5.17 4.68
C ILE A 107 7.27 6.12 5.34
N GLY A 108 6.78 7.11 4.60
CA GLY A 108 5.77 8.03 5.10
C GLY A 108 5.28 8.95 3.98
N ARG A 109 4.39 9.89 4.32
CA ARG A 109 3.84 10.87 3.38
C ARG A 109 4.07 12.32 3.77
N SER A 110 3.95 13.22 2.79
CA SER A 110 4.01 14.66 2.97
C SER A 110 3.25 15.40 1.88
N ASN A 111 2.67 16.54 2.22
CA ASN A 111 2.00 17.47 1.31
C ASN A 111 2.96 18.46 0.62
N SER A 112 4.26 18.34 0.84
CA SER A 112 5.26 19.26 0.28
C SER A 112 6.58 18.54 0.07
N VAL A 113 6.72 17.96 -1.13
CA VAL A 113 7.92 17.27 -1.62
C VAL A 113 9.20 18.03 -1.24
N SER A 114 9.19 19.35 -1.42
CA SER A 114 10.37 20.21 -1.26
C SER A 114 10.64 20.68 0.18
N ARG A 115 9.62 20.71 1.07
CA ARG A 115 9.76 21.25 2.44
C ARG A 115 10.28 20.18 3.40
N ARG A 116 9.78 18.95 3.28
CA ARG A 116 10.19 17.81 4.15
C ARG A 116 11.61 17.31 3.87
N LEU A 117 11.99 17.23 2.58
CA LEU A 117 13.36 16.82 2.20
C LEU A 117 14.40 17.80 2.74
N LYS A 118 14.12 19.11 2.71
CA LYS A 118 14.98 20.15 3.30
C LYS A 118 15.01 20.13 4.84
N GLU A 119 13.90 19.80 5.50
CA GLU A 119 13.86 19.67 6.97
C GLU A 119 14.66 18.46 7.48
N LEU A 120 14.74 17.37 6.71
CA LEU A 120 15.51 16.17 7.07
C LEU A 120 17.02 16.40 7.12
N TYR A 121 17.54 17.40 6.39
CA TYR A 121 18.94 17.83 6.47
C TYR A 121 19.27 18.59 7.77
N ASN A 122 18.27 18.99 8.56
CA ASN A 122 18.43 19.95 9.67
C ASN A 122 18.13 19.37 11.06
N THR A 123 18.13 18.05 11.22
CA THR A 123 17.85 17.40 12.52
C THR A 123 19.08 16.70 13.07
N SER A 124 19.18 16.66 14.40
CA SER A 124 20.31 16.24 15.25
C SER A 124 20.75 14.77 15.15
N VAL A 125 20.76 14.19 13.94
CA VAL A 125 21.30 12.88 13.60
C VAL A 125 22.56 13.07 12.73
N PRO A 126 23.60 12.25 12.90
CA PRO A 126 24.92 12.50 12.32
C PRO A 126 25.00 12.33 10.78
N LEU A 127 24.06 11.62 10.15
CA LEU A 127 24.03 11.41 8.69
C LEU A 127 22.62 11.69 8.11
N PRO A 128 22.53 12.35 6.94
CA PRO A 128 21.27 12.74 6.33
C PRO A 128 20.47 11.52 5.83
N PHE A 129 19.15 11.67 5.75
CA PHE A 129 18.30 10.68 5.08
C PHE A 129 18.47 10.78 3.56
N ILE A 130 18.61 9.64 2.89
CA ILE A 130 18.68 9.54 1.43
C ILE A 130 17.29 9.18 0.90
N LEU A 131 16.83 9.88 -0.14
CA LEU A 131 15.59 9.57 -0.84
C LEU A 131 15.84 8.46 -1.86
N GLU A 132 15.25 7.29 -1.63
CA GLU A 132 15.43 6.11 -2.48
C GLU A 132 14.35 5.97 -3.55
N ASP A 133 13.11 6.36 -3.21
CA ASP A 133 11.96 6.31 -4.12
C ASP A 133 10.83 7.24 -3.64
N LYS A 134 9.95 7.66 -4.55
CA LYS A 134 8.78 8.50 -4.25
C LYS A 134 7.61 8.21 -5.20
N ILE A 135 6.38 8.31 -4.68
CA ILE A 135 5.13 8.30 -5.45
C ILE A 135 4.43 9.63 -5.22
N VAL A 136 4.20 10.39 -6.29
CA VAL A 136 3.46 11.66 -6.24
C VAL A 136 2.03 11.43 -6.70
N VAL A 137 1.08 11.94 -5.93
CA VAL A 137 -0.36 11.85 -6.17
C VAL A 137 -1.03 13.21 -6.10
N ASP A 138 -2.20 13.31 -6.71
CA ASP A 138 -2.99 14.53 -6.91
C ASP A 138 -3.79 14.98 -5.68
N ASN A 139 -4.06 14.07 -4.74
CA ASN A 139 -4.86 14.37 -3.55
C ASN A 139 -4.43 13.60 -2.30
N LYS A 140 -4.92 14.09 -1.16
CA LYS A 140 -4.59 13.58 0.17
C LYS A 140 -5.17 12.20 0.46
N GLU A 141 -6.33 11.89 -0.11
CA GLU A 141 -6.97 10.58 0.06
C GLU A 141 -6.14 9.47 -0.62
N ASN A 142 -5.67 9.73 -1.84
CA ASN A 142 -4.76 8.84 -2.56
C ASN A 142 -3.44 8.64 -1.79
N SER A 143 -2.88 9.70 -1.21
CA SER A 143 -1.64 9.58 -0.41
C SER A 143 -1.86 8.76 0.85
N PHE A 144 -3.02 8.92 1.50
CA PHE A 144 -3.41 8.13 2.66
C PHE A 144 -3.62 6.65 2.31
N MET A 145 -4.36 6.37 1.25
CA MET A 145 -4.67 5.02 0.79
C MET A 145 -3.39 4.28 0.39
N LEU A 146 -2.46 4.94 -0.31
CA LEU A 146 -1.15 4.39 -0.66
C LEU A 146 -0.36 4.01 0.59
N GLU A 147 -0.18 4.94 1.52
CA GLU A 147 0.56 4.72 2.77
C GLU A 147 -0.04 3.56 3.57
N LYS A 148 -1.38 3.54 3.73
CA LYS A 148 -2.09 2.46 4.43
C LYS A 148 -1.91 1.10 3.74
N SER A 149 -1.86 1.08 2.39
CA SER A 149 -1.64 -0.13 1.61
C SER A 149 -0.21 -0.65 1.76
N ILE A 150 0.79 0.24 1.68
CA ILE A 150 2.21 -0.09 1.92
C ILE A 150 2.39 -0.66 3.33
N HIS A 151 1.88 0.04 4.34
CA HIS A 151 1.98 -0.41 5.74
C HIS A 151 1.30 -1.75 5.96
N SER A 152 0.14 -1.99 5.32
CA SER A 152 -0.57 -3.26 5.40
C SER A 152 0.21 -4.42 4.79
N ILE A 153 0.87 -4.20 3.64
CA ILE A 153 1.73 -5.21 3.01
C ILE A 153 2.92 -5.53 3.91
N ILE A 154 3.61 -4.51 4.43
CA ILE A 154 4.80 -4.74 5.26
C ILE A 154 4.44 -5.46 6.56
N ASP A 155 3.31 -5.13 7.17
CA ASP A 155 2.82 -5.82 8.38
C ASP A 155 2.53 -7.32 8.11
N THR A 156 2.27 -7.72 6.86
CA THR A 156 2.11 -9.14 6.49
C THR A 156 3.41 -9.85 6.15
N ILE A 157 4.46 -9.13 5.71
CA ILE A 157 5.80 -9.70 5.48
C ILE A 157 6.50 -9.96 6.81
N ASN A 158 6.44 -8.99 7.74
CA ASN A 158 7.19 -9.03 9.00
C ASN A 158 6.27 -8.84 10.23
N PRO A 159 5.34 -9.77 10.50
CA PRO A 159 4.35 -9.62 11.57
C PRO A 159 4.96 -9.64 12.99
N SER A 160 6.13 -10.23 13.16
CA SER A 160 6.82 -10.42 14.45
C SER A 160 7.71 -9.25 14.87
N VAL A 161 8.15 -8.39 13.95
CA VAL A 161 9.18 -7.36 14.23
C VAL A 161 8.57 -6.06 14.81
N ARG A 162 7.23 -5.94 14.85
CA ARG A 162 6.57 -4.61 14.88
C ARG A 162 5.50 -4.34 15.91
N LYS A 163 4.99 -5.32 16.66
CA LYS A 163 3.90 -5.01 17.60
C LYS A 163 4.42 -4.16 18.76
N ASN A 164 3.94 -2.92 18.84
CA ASN A 164 4.13 -1.97 19.95
C ASN A 164 5.55 -1.41 20.15
N THR A 165 6.35 -1.29 19.09
CA THR A 165 7.70 -0.68 19.15
C THR A 165 7.71 0.79 18.74
N GLU A 166 8.72 1.56 19.17
CA GLU A 166 8.93 2.93 18.68
C GLU A 166 9.13 3.01 17.17
N ALA A 167 9.76 1.99 16.58
CA ALA A 167 9.92 1.86 15.15
C ALA A 167 8.58 1.86 14.41
N LYS A 168 7.53 1.22 14.97
CA LYS A 168 6.18 1.27 14.39
C LYS A 168 5.58 2.68 14.44
N ARG A 169 5.73 3.39 15.57
CA ARG A 169 5.22 4.77 15.74
C ARG A 169 5.92 5.77 14.83
N ARG A 170 7.18 5.51 14.50
CA ARG A 170 8.02 6.37 13.64
C ARG A 170 8.12 5.90 12.18
N GLU A 171 7.40 4.83 11.83
CA GLU A 171 7.34 4.26 10.48
C GLU A 171 8.71 3.79 9.95
N PHE A 172 9.51 3.18 10.82
CA PHE A 172 10.76 2.51 10.44
C PHE A 172 10.53 1.02 10.24
N PHE A 173 10.96 0.51 9.09
CA PHE A 173 10.72 -0.86 8.67
C PHE A 173 12.06 -1.56 8.39
N LYS A 174 12.21 -2.80 8.89
CA LYS A 174 13.37 -3.64 8.60
C LYS A 174 13.14 -4.35 7.26
N LEU A 175 13.57 -3.73 6.17
CA LEU A 175 13.54 -4.26 4.81
C LEU A 175 14.64 -3.60 3.97
N THR A 176 15.01 -4.24 2.86
CA THR A 176 15.96 -3.67 1.90
C THR A 176 15.28 -2.61 1.02
N VAL A 177 16.07 -1.72 0.42
CA VAL A 177 15.55 -0.71 -0.52
C VAL A 177 14.78 -1.36 -1.66
N ASP A 178 15.31 -2.43 -2.24
CA ASP A 178 14.67 -3.16 -3.34
C ASP A 178 13.32 -3.75 -2.93
N GLN A 179 13.22 -4.32 -1.73
CA GLN A 179 11.94 -4.77 -1.18
C GLN A 179 10.96 -3.60 -1.04
N GLY A 180 11.44 -2.43 -0.60
CA GLY A 180 10.63 -1.21 -0.52
C GLY A 180 10.08 -0.79 -1.88
N LYS A 181 10.94 -0.78 -2.90
CA LYS A 181 10.56 -0.45 -4.30
C LYS A 181 9.56 -1.46 -4.87
N MET A 182 9.75 -2.76 -4.62
CA MET A 182 8.79 -3.80 -5.03
C MET A 182 7.41 -3.60 -4.38
N ILE A 183 7.37 -3.18 -3.11
CA ILE A 183 6.11 -2.88 -2.42
C ILE A 183 5.45 -1.65 -3.05
N PHE A 184 6.21 -0.60 -3.37
CA PHE A 184 5.69 0.59 -4.05
C PHE A 184 5.06 0.22 -5.40
N GLN A 185 5.74 -0.62 -6.19
CA GLN A 185 5.23 -1.13 -7.47
C GLN A 185 3.94 -1.94 -7.31
N LEU A 186 3.90 -2.87 -6.35
CA LEU A 186 2.69 -3.64 -6.05
C LEU A 186 1.54 -2.73 -5.63
N VAL A 187 1.80 -1.78 -4.74
CA VAL A 187 0.77 -0.87 -4.22
C VAL A 187 0.20 0.01 -5.33
N THR A 188 1.04 0.63 -6.15
CA THR A 188 0.59 1.43 -7.30
C THR A 188 -0.28 0.60 -8.24
N ARG A 189 0.05 -0.69 -8.44
CA ARG A 189 -0.74 -1.58 -9.29
C ARG A 189 -2.11 -1.89 -8.70
N ILE A 190 -2.20 -2.18 -7.40
CA ILE A 190 -3.49 -2.53 -6.75
C ILE A 190 -4.37 -1.30 -6.54
N THR A 191 -3.81 -0.13 -6.28
CA THR A 191 -4.60 1.07 -5.96
C THR A 191 -5.04 1.83 -7.20
N ARG A 192 -4.40 1.63 -8.36
CA ARG A 192 -4.65 2.40 -9.61
C ARG A 192 -4.66 3.92 -9.42
N VAL A 193 -3.87 4.43 -8.47
CA VAL A 193 -3.76 5.89 -8.29
C VAL A 193 -3.11 6.54 -9.50
N ASN A 194 -3.52 7.76 -9.83
CA ASN A 194 -2.83 8.58 -10.82
C ASN A 194 -1.48 9.00 -10.25
N VAL A 195 -0.40 8.39 -10.74
CA VAL A 195 0.96 8.72 -10.33
C VAL A 195 1.57 9.68 -11.35
N TYR A 196 2.07 10.82 -10.86
CA TYR A 196 2.99 11.63 -11.63
C TYR A 196 4.37 10.97 -11.54
N SER A 197 4.69 10.15 -12.55
CA SER A 197 6.07 9.68 -12.72
C SER A 197 6.89 10.86 -13.22
N ASP A 198 7.61 11.49 -12.31
CA ASP A 198 8.68 12.40 -12.68
C ASP A 198 9.82 11.55 -13.26
N MET A 199 9.67 11.16 -14.53
CA MET A 199 10.68 10.44 -15.34
C MET A 199 11.93 11.30 -15.62
N SER A 200 12.12 12.43 -14.91
CA SER A 200 13.17 13.41 -15.21
C SER A 200 14.32 13.50 -14.20
N LEU A 201 14.47 12.55 -13.27
CA LEU A 201 15.56 12.57 -12.27
C LEU A 201 16.51 11.37 -12.31
N PHE A 202 16.45 10.53 -13.33
CA PHE A 202 17.49 9.56 -13.66
C PHE A 202 18.09 9.91 -15.03
N ASN A 203 18.84 11.02 -15.09
CA ASN A 203 19.83 11.31 -16.14
C ASN A 203 21.06 11.94 -15.48
#